data_AF-A0A7C1EAZ5-F1
#
_entry.id   AF-A0A7C1EAZ5-F1
#
_cell.length_a   1.000
_cell.length_b   1.000
_cell.length_c   1.000
_cell.angle_alpha   90.00
_cell.angle_beta   90.00
_cell.angle_gamma   90.00
#
_symmetry.space_group_name_H-M   'P 1'
#
loop_
_entity.id
_entity.type
_entity.pdbx_description
1 polymer ?
#
loop_
_entity_poly.entity_id
_entity_poly.type
_entity_poly.pdbx_seq_one_letter_code
_entity_poly.pdbx_strand_id
1 'polypeptide(L)' 'IESLKRHNAACLAVEKDRTLIIDKPDTLALADKLGIAVVGI' A
#
# COMPACT_ATOMS: atom_id res chain seq x y z
N ILE A 1 -4.53 -1.20 -3.90
CA ILE A 1 -3.22 -0.72 -4.41
C ILE A 1 -3.26 -0.35 -5.89
N GLU A 2 -3.85 -1.17 -6.79
CA GLU A 2 -3.92 -0.84 -8.23
C GLU A 2 -4.53 0.54 -8.54
N SER A 3 -5.59 0.92 -7.81
CA SER A 3 -6.18 2.24 -7.97
C SER A 3 -5.19 3.37 -7.68
N LEU A 4 -4.30 3.21 -6.71
CA LEU A 4 -3.25 4.19 -6.40
C LEU A 4 -2.27 4.31 -7.56
N LYS A 5 -1.87 3.18 -8.17
CA LYS A 5 -1.00 3.18 -9.36
C LYS A 5 -1.64 3.90 -10.54
N ARG A 6 -2.93 3.65 -10.79
CA ARG A 6 -3.68 4.32 -11.88
C ARG A 6 -3.71 5.84 -11.73
N HIS A 7 -3.59 6.35 -10.51
CA HIS A 7 -3.57 7.79 -10.21
C HIS A 7 -2.15 8.31 -9.92
N ASN A 8 -1.11 7.58 -10.33
CA ASN A 8 0.30 7.95 -10.16
C ASN A 8 0.73 8.22 -8.71
N ALA A 9 0.06 7.61 -7.72
CA ALA A 9 0.51 7.67 -6.35
C ALA A 9 1.83 6.89 -6.18
N ALA A 10 2.75 7.43 -5.39
CA ALA A 10 4.04 6.81 -5.09
C ALA A 10 4.09 6.14 -3.71
N CYS A 11 3.19 6.51 -2.80
CA CYS A 11 3.20 6.05 -1.42
C CYS A 11 1.78 5.93 -0.85
N LEU A 12 1.58 4.96 0.03
CA LEU A 12 0.44 4.81 0.92
C LEU A 12 0.93 4.89 2.37
N ALA A 13 0.64 6.01 3.05
CA ALA A 13 0.88 6.14 4.48
C ALA A 13 -0.30 5.53 5.26
N VAL A 14 -0.01 4.67 6.23
CA VAL A 14 -1.02 3.98 7.06
C VAL A 14 -0.73 4.25 8.53
N GLU A 15 -1.75 4.67 9.28
CA GLU A 15 -1.61 4.89 10.72
C GLU A 15 -1.63 3.55 11.45
N LYS A 16 -0.64 3.34 12.34
CA LYS A 16 -0.56 2.16 13.18
C LYS A 16 -1.83 2.02 14.04
N ASP A 17 -2.33 0.79 14.16
CA ASP A 17 -3.51 0.42 14.96
C ASP A 17 -4.84 1.08 14.52
N ARG A 18 -4.84 1.90 13.46
CA ARG A 18 -6.04 2.51 12.86
C ARG A 18 -6.31 2.08 11.42
N THR A 19 -5.37 1.37 10.82
CA THR A 19 -5.50 0.85 9.45
C THR A 19 -5.49 -0.68 9.46
N LEU A 20 -6.52 -1.28 8.85
CA LEU A 20 -6.57 -2.72 8.60
C LEU A 20 -6.10 -3.01 7.17
N ILE A 21 -5.05 -3.82 7.03
CA ILE A 21 -4.60 -4.34 5.73
C ILE A 21 -5.10 -5.77 5.59
N ILE A 22 -5.98 -5.99 4.62
CA ILE A 22 -6.50 -7.32 4.25
C ILE A 22 -5.44 -8.04 3.40
N ASP A 23 -5.29 -9.36 3.63
CA ASP A 23 -4.32 -10.20 2.92
C ASP A 23 -2.94 -9.55 2.85
N LYS A 24 -2.44 -9.12 4.02
CA LYS A 24 -1.23 -8.28 4.15
C LYS A 24 -0.05 -8.76 3.28
N PRO A 25 0.32 -10.06 3.24
CA PRO A 25 1.42 -10.52 2.40
C PRO A 25 1.21 -10.20 0.91
N ASP A 26 0.02 -10.49 0.39
CA ASP A 26 -0.32 -10.29 -1.03
C ASP A 26 -0.48 -8.81 -1.38
N THR A 27 -1.09 -8.04 -0.48
CA THR A 27 -1.25 -6.58 -0.64
C THR A 27 0.11 -5.87 -0.70
N LEU A 28 1.08 -6.27 0.13
CA LEU A 28 2.43 -5.70 0.10
C LEU A 28 3.21 -6.16 -1.14
N ALA A 29 3.13 -7.44 -1.52
CA ALA A 29 3.77 -7.94 -2.74
C ALA A 29 3.26 -7.23 -4.00
N LEU A 30 1.96 -6.91 -4.05
CA LEU A 30 1.38 -6.12 -5.12
C LEU A 30 1.88 -4.67 -5.10
N ALA A 31 2.05 -4.07 -3.93
CA ALA A 31 2.62 -2.72 -3.78
C ALA A 31 4.06 -2.67 -4.29
N ASP A 32 4.89 -3.65 -3.94
CA ASP A 32 6.27 -3.79 -4.43
C ASP A 32 6.30 -3.92 -5.96
N LYS A 33 5.48 -4.80 -6.53
CA LYS A 33 5.38 -5.00 -7.99
C LYS A 33 4.96 -3.71 -8.73
N LEU A 34 4.12 -2.89 -8.11
CA LEU A 34 3.62 -1.65 -8.71
C LEU A 34 4.51 -0.43 -8.42
N GLY A 35 5.54 -0.59 -7.57
CA GLY A 35 6.45 0.47 -7.17
C GLY A 35 5.80 1.51 -6.26
N ILE A 36 4.92 1.06 -5.35
CA ILE A 36 4.25 1.92 -4.36
C ILE A 36 4.81 1.57 -2.98
N ALA A 37 5.39 2.56 -2.30
CA ALA A 37 5.81 2.39 -0.92
C ALA A 37 4.60 2.31 0.02
N VAL A 38 4.59 1.37 0.96
CA VAL A 38 3.62 1.33 2.06
C VAL A 38 4.36 1.65 3.35
N VAL A 39 3.99 2.75 4.01
CA VAL A 39 4.74 3.29 5.15
C VAL A 39 3.81 3.40 6.36
N GLY A 40 4.21 2.79 7.47
CA GLY A 40 3.55 2.99 8.76
C GLY A 40 3.96 4.32 9.38
N ILE A 41 2.98 5.11 9.84
CA ILE A 41 3.15 6.37 10.58
C ILE A 41 2.55 6.30 11.97
#